data_AF-A0A4S8ITQ6-F1
#
_entry.id   AF-A0A4S8ITQ6-F1
#
_cell.length_a   1.000
_cell.length_b   1.000
_cell.length_c   1.000
_cell.angle_alpha   90.00
_cell.angle_beta   90.00
_cell.angle_gamma   90.00
#
_symmetry.space_group_name_H-M   'P 1'
#
loop_
_entity.id
_entity.type
_entity.pdbx_description
1 polymer ?
#
loop_
_entity_poly.entity_id
_entity_poly.type
_entity_poly.pdbx_seq_one_letter_code
_entity_poly.pdbx_strand_id
1 'polypeptide(L)'
;MKLMQREPRLLHANVETILKPRMRSLQDMGFSDTEIVQLVSSCPNVLNLRDVQSRINFWRSFLGSNERLIKACRRNMILLASSLARKIEPNISLLRECGFNEQQIVQMMVAQPISGSYNGAIKELFTTAEAIDVTGCPISGPGERVQPGAAQTLA
;
A
#
# COMPACT_ATOMS: atom_id res chain seq x y z
N MET A 1 -22.67 -5.21 1.98
CA MET A 1 -22.17 -6.20 2.96
C MET A 1 -20.74 -6.70 2.63
N LYS A 2 -19.71 -5.85 2.57
CA LYS A 2 -18.33 -6.31 2.28
C LYS A 2 -17.48 -6.58 3.53
N LEU A 3 -17.80 -5.94 4.66
CA LEU A 3 -17.05 -6.09 5.92
C LEU A 3 -17.12 -7.52 6.48
N MET A 4 -18.33 -8.07 6.58
CA MET A 4 -18.58 -9.42 7.11
C MET A 4 -17.96 -10.53 6.26
N GLN A 5 -17.83 -10.31 4.94
CA GLN A 5 -17.17 -11.26 4.04
C GLN A 5 -15.65 -11.25 4.19
N ARG A 6 -15.07 -10.07 4.49
CA ARG A 6 -13.62 -9.89 4.62
C ARG A 6 -13.08 -10.31 5.98
N GLU A 7 -13.89 -10.21 7.02
CA GLU A 7 -13.51 -10.61 8.37
C GLU A 7 -14.70 -11.24 9.12
N PRO A 8 -15.03 -12.51 8.81
CA PRO A 8 -16.14 -13.22 9.43
C PRO A 8 -16.00 -13.37 10.95
N ARG A 9 -14.79 -13.25 11.50
CA ARG A 9 -14.56 -13.31 12.95
C ARG A 9 -15.24 -12.16 13.69
N LEU A 10 -15.50 -11.02 13.03
CA LEU A 10 -16.26 -9.92 13.64
C LEU A 10 -17.73 -10.26 13.89
N LEU A 11 -18.31 -11.21 13.15
CA LEU A 11 -19.70 -11.67 13.39
C LEU A 11 -19.86 -12.39 14.73
N HIS A 12 -18.80 -13.05 15.18
CA HIS A 12 -18.80 -13.81 16.43
C HIS A 12 -18.12 -13.04 17.57
N ALA A 13 -17.61 -11.83 17.32
CA ALA A 13 -16.95 -11.02 18.32
C ALA A 13 -18.00 -10.37 19.24
N ASN A 14 -17.81 -10.51 20.55
CA ASN A 14 -18.67 -9.85 21.52
C ASN A 14 -18.49 -8.31 21.45
N VAL A 15 -19.60 -7.58 21.31
CA VAL A 15 -19.59 -6.13 21.15
C VAL A 15 -19.01 -5.43 22.38
N GLU A 16 -19.45 -5.82 23.58
CA GLU A 16 -19.07 -5.15 24.84
C GLU A 16 -17.64 -5.45 25.25
N THR A 17 -17.21 -6.70 25.10
CA THR A 17 -15.92 -7.16 25.64
C THR A 17 -14.79 -7.15 24.62
N ILE A 18 -15.09 -7.13 23.31
CA ILE A 18 -14.07 -7.16 22.25
C ILE A 18 -14.13 -5.91 21.38
N LEU A 19 -15.26 -5.62 20.76
CA LEU A 19 -15.32 -4.55 19.75
C LEU A 19 -15.21 -3.16 20.37
N LYS A 20 -15.99 -2.86 21.42
CA LYS A 20 -15.95 -1.56 22.11
C LYS A 20 -14.56 -1.21 22.63
N PRO A 21 -13.83 -2.09 23.36
CA PRO A 21 -12.47 -1.80 23.80
C PRO A 21 -11.51 -1.52 22.64
N ARG A 22 -11.63 -2.24 21.53
CA ARG A 22 -10.77 -2.04 20.35
C ARG A 22 -11.09 -0.73 19.63
N MET A 23 -12.35 -0.34 19.55
CA MET A 23 -12.74 0.96 19.02
C MET A 23 -12.24 2.10 19.91
N ARG A 24 -12.37 1.99 21.23
CA ARG A 24 -11.80 2.94 22.19
C ARG A 24 -10.29 3.06 22.06
N SER A 25 -9.60 1.95 21.91
CA SER A 25 -8.15 1.96 21.68
C SER A 25 -7.79 2.76 20.42
N LEU A 26 -8.56 2.67 19.34
CA LEU A 26 -8.36 3.52 18.16
C LEU A 26 -8.69 5.00 18.42
N GLN A 27 -9.67 5.31 19.26
CA GLN A 27 -9.94 6.69 19.69
C GLN A 27 -8.76 7.26 20.50
N ASP A 28 -8.21 6.48 21.43
CA ASP A 28 -7.04 6.84 22.24
C ASP A 28 -5.78 7.08 21.36
N MET A 29 -5.75 6.46 20.17
CA MET A 29 -4.71 6.71 19.15
C MET A 29 -4.89 8.03 18.40
N GLY A 30 -5.99 8.75 18.63
CA GLY A 30 -6.30 10.03 18.00
C GLY A 30 -7.09 9.90 16.69
N PHE A 31 -7.85 8.83 16.50
CA PHE A 31 -8.82 8.75 15.41
C PHE A 31 -10.20 9.23 15.87
N SER A 32 -10.87 10.01 15.02
CA SER A 32 -12.29 10.31 15.18
C SER A 32 -13.17 9.09 14.87
N ASP A 33 -14.42 9.10 15.34
CA ASP A 33 -15.39 8.02 15.06
C ASP A 33 -15.56 7.75 13.56
N THR A 34 -15.59 8.82 12.76
CA THR A 34 -15.70 8.72 11.30
C THR A 34 -14.47 8.04 10.70
N GLU A 35 -13.27 8.42 11.14
CA GLU A 35 -12.03 7.81 10.68
C GLU A 35 -11.93 6.34 11.10
N ILE A 36 -12.40 5.97 12.30
CA ILE A 36 -12.44 4.58 12.77
C ILE A 36 -13.33 3.74 11.86
N VAL A 37 -14.55 4.21 11.56
CA VAL A 37 -15.46 3.52 10.65
C VAL A 37 -14.81 3.32 9.28
N GLN A 38 -14.14 4.34 8.77
CA GLN A 38 -13.44 4.28 7.49
C GLN A 38 -12.25 3.30 7.53
N LEU A 39 -11.44 3.33 8.58
CA LEU A 39 -10.28 2.47 8.76
C LEU A 39 -10.70 0.99 8.84
N VAL A 40 -11.66 0.68 9.72
CA VAL A 40 -12.17 -0.69 9.92
C VAL A 40 -12.85 -1.21 8.66
N SER A 41 -13.59 -0.36 7.93
CA SER A 41 -14.19 -0.75 6.65
C SER A 41 -13.15 -1.08 5.57
N SER A 42 -11.99 -0.42 5.63
CA SER A 42 -10.89 -0.58 4.66
C SER A 42 -10.02 -1.80 4.99
N CYS A 43 -9.67 -1.95 6.27
CA CYS A 43 -8.79 -2.97 6.83
C CYS A 43 -9.41 -3.58 8.10
N PRO A 44 -10.36 -4.51 7.98
CA PRO A 44 -11.09 -5.04 9.14
C PRO A 44 -10.19 -5.78 10.14
N ASN A 45 -9.09 -6.36 9.63
CA ASN A 45 -8.09 -7.06 10.42
C ASN A 45 -7.40 -6.16 11.44
N VAL A 46 -7.46 -4.83 11.29
CA VAL A 46 -6.87 -3.84 12.23
C VAL A 46 -7.31 -4.10 13.67
N LEU A 47 -8.56 -4.56 13.86
CA LEU A 47 -9.11 -4.86 15.17
C LEU A 47 -8.47 -6.11 15.81
N ASN A 48 -7.86 -7.00 15.03
CA ASN A 48 -7.31 -8.27 15.50
C ASN A 48 -5.78 -8.27 15.65
N LEU A 49 -5.09 -7.20 15.25
CA LEU A 49 -3.63 -7.12 15.31
C LEU A 49 -3.14 -6.80 16.73
N ARG A 50 -2.25 -7.63 17.27
CA ARG A 50 -1.69 -7.45 18.62
C ARG A 50 -0.81 -6.18 18.73
N ASP A 51 -0.10 -5.86 17.66
CA ASP A 51 0.84 -4.75 17.52
C ASP A 51 0.26 -3.60 16.66
N VAL A 52 -1.08 -3.45 16.67
CA VAL A 52 -1.81 -2.46 15.87
C VAL A 52 -1.31 -1.03 16.11
N GLN A 53 -1.03 -0.68 17.36
CA GLN A 53 -0.56 0.64 17.76
C GLN A 53 0.76 0.99 17.06
N SER A 54 1.74 0.09 17.13
CA SER A 54 3.07 0.29 16.53
C SER A 54 2.97 0.42 15.02
N ARG A 55 2.11 -0.39 14.38
CA ARG A 55 1.84 -0.33 12.93
C ARG A 55 1.22 0.99 12.52
N ILE A 56 0.18 1.44 13.23
CA ILE A 56 -0.47 2.72 12.98
C ILE A 56 0.52 3.86 13.15
N ASN A 57 1.31 3.86 14.24
CA ASN A 57 2.29 4.90 14.50
C ASN A 57 3.35 4.97 13.40
N PHE A 58 3.87 3.83 12.98
CA PHE A 58 4.83 3.75 11.88
C PHE A 58 4.26 4.37 10.60
N TRP A 59 3.10 3.87 10.14
CA TRP A 59 2.54 4.35 8.87
C TRP A 59 2.04 5.79 8.96
N ARG A 60 1.55 6.23 10.12
CA ARG A 60 1.18 7.63 10.36
C ARG A 60 2.40 8.54 10.27
N SER A 61 3.53 8.15 10.86
CA SER A 61 4.79 8.87 10.73
C SER A 61 5.29 8.88 9.28
N PHE A 62 5.12 7.77 8.57
CA PHE A 62 5.60 7.61 7.20
C PHE A 62 4.74 8.35 6.16
N LEU A 63 3.42 8.44 6.39
CA LEU A 63 2.46 9.06 5.46
C LEU A 63 2.09 10.51 5.85
N GLY A 64 2.31 10.87 7.11
CA GLY A 64 2.11 12.20 7.67
C GLY A 64 0.68 12.53 8.15
N SER A 65 -0.30 11.64 7.99
CA SER A 65 -1.66 11.86 8.52
C SER A 65 -2.51 10.58 8.60
N ASN A 66 -3.54 10.61 9.47
CA ASN A 66 -4.56 9.55 9.56
C ASN A 66 -5.32 9.39 8.23
N GLU A 67 -5.67 10.50 7.59
CA GLU A 67 -6.38 10.50 6.30
C GLU A 67 -5.60 9.74 5.22
N ARG A 68 -4.29 10.02 5.09
CA ARG A 68 -3.43 9.33 4.13
C ARG A 68 -3.25 7.86 4.47
N LEU A 69 -3.15 7.52 5.75
CA LEU A 69 -3.14 6.12 6.21
C LEU A 69 -4.43 5.38 5.82
N ILE A 70 -5.60 5.97 6.05
CA ILE A 70 -6.89 5.38 5.69
C ILE A 70 -6.98 5.22 4.18
N LYS A 71 -6.55 6.22 3.40
CA LYS A 71 -6.50 6.14 1.93
C LYS A 71 -5.57 5.02 1.45
N ALA A 72 -4.42 4.85 2.10
CA ALA A 72 -3.49 3.75 1.82
C ALA A 72 -4.12 2.38 2.14
N CYS A 73 -4.79 2.25 3.28
CA CYS A 73 -5.54 1.06 3.69
C CYS A 73 -6.66 0.69 2.71
N ARG A 74 -7.35 1.68 2.12
CA ARG A 74 -8.37 1.44 1.09
C ARG A 74 -7.78 0.87 -0.19
N ARG A 75 -6.61 1.38 -0.60
CA ARG A 75 -5.88 0.89 -1.78
C ARG A 75 -5.31 -0.50 -1.52
N ASN A 76 -4.82 -0.74 -0.31
CA ASN A 76 -4.26 -2.01 0.06
C ASN A 76 -4.65 -2.48 1.47
N MET A 77 -5.50 -3.52 1.51
CA MET A 77 -6.03 -4.06 2.75
C MET A 77 -5.01 -4.82 3.61
N ILE A 78 -3.89 -5.27 3.03
CA ILE A 78 -2.85 -6.01 3.76
C ILE A 78 -1.72 -5.11 4.28
N LEU A 79 -1.81 -3.79 4.06
CA LEU A 79 -0.82 -2.82 4.49
C LEU A 79 -0.53 -2.93 5.99
N LEU A 80 -1.58 -2.86 6.82
CA LEU A 80 -1.47 -3.02 8.27
C LEU A 80 -1.27 -4.48 8.68
N ALA A 81 -1.60 -5.47 7.83
CA ALA A 81 -1.35 -6.89 8.12
C ALA A 81 0.15 -7.27 8.02
N SER A 82 0.90 -6.55 7.19
CA SER A 82 2.29 -6.88 6.83
C SER A 82 3.25 -6.57 7.97
N SER A 83 4.08 -7.53 8.39
CA SER A 83 5.03 -7.34 9.49
C SER A 83 5.98 -6.17 9.23
N LEU A 84 6.05 -5.22 10.18
CA LEU A 84 6.98 -4.09 10.07
C LEU A 84 8.43 -4.58 9.97
N ALA A 85 8.88 -5.31 11.00
CA ALA A 85 10.26 -5.77 11.11
C ALA A 85 10.70 -6.75 10.01
N ARG A 86 9.80 -7.62 9.52
CA ARG A 86 10.17 -8.64 8.53
C ARG A 86 9.96 -8.23 7.08
N LYS A 87 9.07 -7.26 6.81
CA LYS A 87 8.71 -6.89 5.44
C LYS A 87 8.86 -5.41 5.19
N ILE A 88 8.25 -4.55 6.00
CA ILE A 88 8.15 -3.12 5.66
C ILE A 88 9.50 -2.43 5.81
N GLU A 89 10.15 -2.56 6.97
CA GLU A 89 11.41 -1.88 7.26
C GLU A 89 12.56 -2.35 6.35
N PRO A 90 12.80 -3.66 6.14
CA PRO A 90 13.88 -4.11 5.25
C PRO A 90 13.71 -3.65 3.81
N ASN A 91 12.47 -3.63 3.32
CA ASN A 91 12.18 -3.17 1.96
C ASN A 91 12.38 -1.66 1.81
N ILE A 92 12.01 -0.86 2.83
CA ILE A 92 12.29 0.58 2.83
C ILE A 92 13.80 0.83 2.83
N SER A 93 14.56 0.13 3.67
CA SER A 93 16.03 0.24 3.69
C SER A 93 16.64 -0.10 2.33
N LEU A 94 16.20 -1.20 1.71
CA LEU A 94 16.69 -1.62 0.40
C LEU A 94 16.36 -0.59 -0.70
N LEU A 95 15.17 0.02 -0.68
CA LEU A 95 14.83 1.07 -1.63
C LEU A 95 15.68 2.34 -1.41
N ARG A 96 16.00 2.70 -0.16
CA ARG A 96 16.93 3.80 0.13
C ARG A 96 18.34 3.50 -0.38
N GLU A 97 18.82 2.28 -0.19
CA GLU A 97 20.12 1.81 -0.72
C GLU A 97 20.16 1.85 -2.26
N CYS A 98 19.02 1.64 -2.91
CA CYS A 98 18.89 1.76 -4.37
C CYS A 98 18.76 3.22 -4.87
N GLY A 99 18.78 4.22 -3.97
CA GLY A 99 18.75 5.63 -4.32
C GLY A 99 17.35 6.23 -4.53
N PHE A 100 16.27 5.52 -4.17
CA PHE A 100 14.93 6.08 -4.23
C PHE A 100 14.74 7.15 -3.15
N ASN A 101 14.05 8.24 -3.51
CA ASN A 101 13.69 9.27 -2.54
C ASN A 101 12.46 8.86 -1.69
N GLU A 102 12.26 9.50 -0.54
CA GLU A 102 11.18 9.15 0.38
C GLU A 102 9.78 9.15 -0.26
N GLN A 103 9.51 10.06 -1.20
CA GLN A 103 8.21 10.13 -1.87
C GLN A 103 7.98 8.93 -2.78
N GLN A 104 9.00 8.51 -3.54
CA GLN A 104 8.95 7.31 -4.38
C GLN A 104 8.75 6.06 -3.52
N ILE A 105 9.48 5.96 -2.40
CA ILE A 105 9.36 4.83 -1.47
C ILE A 105 7.93 4.78 -0.90
N VAL A 106 7.38 5.90 -0.42
CA VAL A 106 5.99 5.96 0.06
C VAL A 106 5.01 5.47 -1.00
N GLN A 107 5.15 5.92 -2.24
CA GLN A 107 4.28 5.52 -3.34
C GLN A 107 4.35 4.00 -3.60
N MET A 108 5.56 3.44 -3.66
CA MET A 108 5.77 2.00 -3.87
C MET A 108 5.18 1.17 -2.73
N MET A 109 5.46 1.57 -1.49
CA MET A 109 5.02 0.88 -0.29
C MET A 109 3.48 0.88 -0.12
N VAL A 110 2.81 1.96 -0.53
CA VAL A 110 1.33 2.06 -0.49
C VAL A 110 0.67 1.31 -1.64
N ALA A 111 1.25 1.32 -2.83
CA ALA A 111 0.70 0.64 -4.00
C ALA A 111 0.77 -0.88 -3.85
N GLN A 112 1.90 -1.40 -3.35
CA GLN A 112 2.21 -2.82 -3.32
C GLN A 112 2.99 -3.16 -2.01
N PRO A 113 2.33 -3.32 -0.84
CA PRO A 113 2.94 -3.94 0.32
C PRO A 113 3.38 -5.36 -0.05
N ILE A 114 4.69 -5.43 -0.22
CA ILE A 114 5.47 -6.50 -0.81
C ILE A 114 5.07 -7.89 -0.28
N SER A 115 4.50 -8.71 -1.15
CA SER A 115 4.15 -10.11 -0.82
C SER A 115 5.41 -10.98 -0.65
N GLY A 116 6.49 -10.68 -1.38
CA GLY A 116 7.79 -11.36 -1.26
C GLY A 116 8.92 -10.36 -1.45
N SER A 117 9.95 -10.46 -0.59
CA SER A 117 11.12 -9.59 -0.54
C SER A 117 11.54 -9.07 -1.91
N TYR A 118 11.77 -7.77 -2.00
CA TYR A 118 12.26 -7.07 -3.18
C TYR A 118 13.58 -7.64 -3.77
N ASN A 119 14.19 -8.63 -3.09
CA ASN A 119 15.42 -9.34 -3.47
C ASN A 119 15.45 -9.89 -4.92
N GLY A 120 14.30 -10.04 -5.60
CA GLY A 120 14.26 -10.42 -7.03
C GLY A 120 13.84 -9.30 -7.99
N ALA A 121 12.87 -8.46 -7.59
CA ALA A 121 12.13 -7.60 -8.51
C ALA A 121 12.54 -6.11 -8.51
N ILE A 122 13.45 -5.66 -7.63
CA ILE A 122 13.88 -4.24 -7.64
C ILE A 122 14.61 -3.86 -8.92
N LYS A 123 15.33 -4.78 -9.56
CA LYS A 123 15.99 -4.51 -10.85
C LYS A 123 14.98 -4.21 -11.97
N GLU A 124 13.79 -4.80 -11.94
CA GLU A 124 12.73 -4.56 -12.94
C GLU A 124 11.83 -3.37 -12.59
N LEU A 125 11.75 -2.97 -11.32
CA LEU A 125 11.03 -1.76 -10.92
C LEU A 125 11.75 -0.47 -11.33
N PHE A 126 13.06 -0.53 -11.58
CA PHE A 126 13.83 0.58 -12.15
C PHE A 126 13.32 0.98 -13.55
N THR A 127 12.85 0.00 -14.34
CA THR A 127 12.34 0.22 -15.71
C THR A 127 10.89 0.68 -15.77
N THR A 128 10.10 0.49 -14.70
CA THR A 128 8.67 0.90 -14.68
C THR A 128 8.43 2.24 -13.97
N ALA A 129 9.36 2.69 -13.11
CA ALA A 129 9.26 3.98 -12.44
C ALA A 129 9.44 5.19 -13.39
N GLU A 130 10.07 4.99 -14.56
CA GLU A 130 10.09 6.02 -15.63
C GLU A 130 8.76 6.16 -16.38
N ALA A 131 7.76 5.31 -16.10
CA ALA A 131 6.49 5.28 -16.84
C ALA A 131 5.25 5.71 -16.03
N ILE A 132 5.41 6.35 -14.85
CA ILE A 132 4.26 6.84 -14.06
C ILE A 132 4.33 8.36 -13.93
N ASP A 133 3.69 9.06 -14.88
CA ASP A 133 3.27 10.45 -14.69
C ASP A 133 2.18 10.53 -13.60
N VAL A 134 2.08 11.68 -12.93
CA VAL A 134 1.35 11.96 -11.68
C VAL A 134 -0.16 11.66 -11.74
N THR A 135 -0.67 11.27 -12.90
CA THR A 135 -2.10 11.04 -13.19
C THR A 135 -2.51 9.56 -13.28
N GLY A 136 -1.57 8.60 -13.28
CA GLY A 136 -1.91 7.17 -13.22
C GLY A 136 -2.54 6.57 -14.49
N CYS A 137 -2.32 7.17 -15.66
CA CYS A 137 -2.64 6.57 -16.96
C CYS A 137 -1.37 6.04 -17.65
N PRO A 138 -1.43 4.89 -18.36
CA PRO A 138 -0.29 4.40 -19.14
C PRO A 138 -0.03 5.31 -20.35
N ILE A 139 1.22 5.76 -20.48
CA ILE A 139 1.70 6.51 -21.65
C ILE A 139 1.59 5.65 -22.92
N SER A 140 0.81 6.13 -23.89
CA SER A 140 0.78 5.57 -25.24
C SER A 140 2.13 5.82 -25.92
N GLY A 141 2.78 4.76 -26.42
CA GLY A 141 4.12 4.83 -27.02
C GLY A 141 4.18 5.70 -28.28
N PRO A 142 5.38 6.20 -28.66
CA PRO A 142 5.53 7.16 -29.75
C PRO A 142 5.28 6.50 -31.11
N GLY A 143 4.51 7.20 -31.94
CA GLY A 143 4.33 6.91 -33.34
C GLY A 143 5.60 7.13 -34.17
N GLU A 144 5.54 6.54 -35.37
CA GLU A 144 6.36 6.78 -36.55
C GLU A 144 7.87 6.48 -36.50
N ARG A 145 8.22 5.39 -37.20
CA ARG A 145 9.43 5.39 -38.03
C ARG A 145 9.07 4.84 -39.42
N VAL A 146 8.90 5.74 -40.37
CA VAL A 146 8.83 5.48 -41.81
C VAL A 146 10.14 4.80 -42.25
N GLN A 147 10.05 3.64 -42.91
CA GLN A 147 11.18 3.01 -43.60
C GLN A 147 11.17 3.43 -45.08
N PRO A 148 12.30 3.86 -45.69
CA PRO A 148 12.42 3.94 -47.13
C PRO A 148 12.67 2.54 -47.71
N GLY A 149 11.80 2.13 -48.63
CA GLY A 149 11.90 0.85 -49.33
C GLY A 149 13.13 0.77 -50.23
N ALA A 150 13.89 -0.30 -50.08
CA ALA A 150 14.96 -0.70 -50.99
C ALA A 150 14.35 -1.17 -52.32
N ALA A 151 14.63 -0.44 -53.40
CA ALA A 151 14.48 -0.93 -54.76
C ALA A 151 15.78 -1.65 -55.17
N GLN A 152 15.69 -2.95 -55.44
CA GLN A 152 16.49 -3.63 -56.46
C GLN A 152 15.90 -5.02 -56.72
N THR A 153 15.11 -5.10 -57.79
CA THR A 153 14.74 -6.35 -58.45
C THR A 153 15.87 -6.73 -59.40
N LEU A 154 16.42 -7.93 -59.22
CA LEU A 154 17.20 -8.65 -60.23
C LEU A 154 16.22 -9.44 -61.10
N ALA A 155 16.13 -9.10 -62.38
CA ALA A 155 15.91 -9.97 -63.53
C ALA A 155 15.96 -9.11 -64.80
#